data_AF-M1FBY6-F1
#
_entry.id   AF-M1FBY6-F1
#
_cell.length_a   1.000
_cell.length_b   1.000
_cell.length_c   1.000
_cell.angle_alpha   90.00
_cell.angle_beta   90.00
_cell.angle_gamma   90.00
#
_symmetry.space_group_name_H-M   'P 1'
#
loop_
_entity.id
_entity.type
_entity.pdbx_description
1 polymer ?
#
loop_
_entity_poly.entity_id
_entity_poly.type
_entity_poly.pdbx_seq_one_letter_code
_entity_poly.pdbx_strand_id
1 'polypeptide(L)'
;MEQGSDLYLNIIDPPLPLFMPALFSSFLNFAKKHWDDGKKLVIHCNQGESRAPSLALLFLARTLTVIDDSSYSSAHGEFQKLYPRYKPGKGIQTYFTQNWAKLGQDF
;
A
#
# COMPACT_ATOMS: atom_id res chain seq x y z
N MET A 1 6.68 -9.01 -9.71
CA MET A 1 6.48 -9.81 -10.93
C MET A 1 5.03 -10.24 -10.96
N GLU A 2 4.31 -9.87 -12.02
CA GLU A 2 2.92 -10.31 -12.26
C GLU A 2 2.93 -11.66 -12.98
N GLN A 3 2.08 -12.59 -12.55
CA GLN A 3 1.85 -13.86 -13.21
C GLN A 3 0.35 -14.20 -13.15
N GLY A 4 -0.35 -14.05 -14.27
CA GLY A 4 -1.78 -14.33 -14.33
C GLY A 4 -2.60 -13.35 -13.47
N SER A 5 -3.21 -13.85 -12.39
CA SER A 5 -3.97 -13.02 -11.43
C SER A 5 -3.23 -12.80 -10.11
N ASP A 6 -1.91 -13.03 -10.10
CA ASP A 6 -1.05 -12.88 -8.93
C ASP A 6 0.04 -11.83 -9.17
N LEU A 7 0.34 -11.03 -8.15
CA LEU A 7 1.46 -10.08 -8.14
C LEU A 7 2.38 -10.37 -6.95
N TYR A 8 3.64 -10.68 -7.26
CA TYR A 8 4.69 -10.93 -6.27
C TYR A 8 5.56 -9.69 -6.10
N LEU A 9 5.57 -9.11 -4.90
CA LEU A 9 6.39 -7.95 -4.54
C LEU A 9 7.37 -8.34 -3.42
N ASN A 10 8.66 -8.27 -3.72
CA ASN A 10 9.72 -8.57 -2.76
C ASN A 10 9.95 -7.39 -1.82
N ILE A 11 8.97 -7.10 -0.96
CA ILE A 11 9.04 -6.04 0.04
C ILE A 11 9.69 -6.59 1.31
N ILE A 12 10.79 -5.96 1.70
CA ILE A 12 11.35 -6.07 3.04
C ILE A 12 10.83 -4.92 3.91
N ASP A 13 10.70 -5.14 5.21
CA ASP A 13 10.25 -4.13 6.18
C ASP A 13 11.33 -3.84 7.22
N PRO A 14 12.51 -3.35 6.80
CA PRO A 14 13.55 -2.95 7.72
C PRO A 14 13.15 -1.63 8.42
N PRO A 15 13.82 -1.26 9.52
CA PRO A 15 13.63 0.06 10.13
C PRO A 15 14.08 1.22 9.22
N LEU A 16 14.75 0.94 8.11
CA LEU A 16 15.21 1.92 7.12
C LEU A 16 14.18 2.12 5.99
N PRO A 17 13.96 3.34 5.49
CA PRO A 17 12.97 3.64 4.45
C PRO A 17 13.47 3.27 3.04
N LEU A 18 13.88 2.02 2.83
CA LEU A 18 14.49 1.54 1.59
C LEU A 18 13.41 0.93 0.68
N PHE A 19 12.68 1.78 -0.05
CA PHE A 19 11.67 1.34 -1.00
C PHE A 19 11.92 1.91 -2.40
N MET A 20 11.64 1.10 -3.41
CA MET A 20 11.63 1.54 -4.81
C MET A 20 10.24 2.09 -5.13
N PRO A 21 10.10 3.36 -5.55
CA PRO A 21 8.80 3.97 -5.86
C PRO A 21 7.94 3.13 -6.84
N ALA A 22 8.59 2.58 -7.88
CA ALA A 22 7.98 1.70 -8.88
C ALA A 22 7.24 0.48 -8.31
N LEU A 23 7.59 0.04 -7.09
CA LEU A 23 6.88 -1.04 -6.41
C LEU A 23 5.43 -0.68 -6.12
N PHE A 24 5.19 0.55 -5.65
CA PHE A 24 3.85 1.03 -5.30
C PHE A 24 3.03 1.27 -6.55
N SER A 25 3.62 1.89 -7.58
CA SER A 25 2.94 2.11 -8.86
C SER A 25 2.58 0.78 -9.54
N SER A 26 3.49 -0.21 -9.52
CA SER A 26 3.20 -1.57 -10.03
C SER A 26 2.04 -2.24 -9.27
N PHE A 27 2.02 -2.11 -7.94
CA PHE A 27 0.92 -2.62 -7.13
C PHE A 27 -0.41 -1.94 -7.47
N LEU A 28 -0.46 -0.61 -7.49
CA LEU A 28 -1.70 0.13 -7.72
C LEU A 28 -2.25 -0.13 -9.12
N ASN A 29 -1.40 -0.24 -10.14
CA ASN A 29 -1.81 -0.59 -11.50
C ASN A 29 -2.44 -1.99 -11.57
N PHE A 30 -1.79 -2.98 -10.95
CA PHE A 30 -2.31 -4.35 -10.88
C PHE A 30 -3.63 -4.42 -10.11
N ALA A 31 -3.68 -3.82 -8.92
CA ALA A 31 -4.85 -3.82 -8.06
C ALA A 31 -6.03 -3.12 -8.74
N LYS A 32 -5.80 -1.94 -9.34
CA LYS A 32 -6.83 -1.19 -10.06
C LYS A 32 -7.42 -2.00 -11.21
N LYS A 33 -6.56 -2.54 -12.09
CA LYS A 33 -6.99 -3.36 -13.24
C LYS A 33 -7.91 -4.49 -12.80
N HIS A 34 -7.50 -5.28 -11.81
CA HIS A 34 -8.31 -6.43 -11.36
C HIS A 34 -9.55 -6.02 -10.57
N TRP A 35 -9.50 -4.92 -9.83
CA TRP A 35 -10.67 -4.38 -9.16
C TRP A 35 -11.73 -3.89 -10.15
N ASP A 36 -11.32 -3.16 -11.19
CA ASP A 36 -12.21 -2.66 -12.24
C ASP A 36 -12.83 -3.82 -13.05
N ASP A 37 -12.12 -4.94 -13.19
CA ASP A 37 -12.64 -6.20 -13.76
C ASP A 37 -13.65 -6.93 -12.84
N GLY A 38 -14.00 -6.35 -11.68
CA GLY A 38 -14.92 -6.93 -10.71
C GLY A 38 -14.33 -8.10 -9.90
N LYS A 39 -13.01 -8.29 -9.91
CA LYS A 39 -12.37 -9.35 -9.12
C LYS A 39 -12.24 -8.96 -7.65
N LYS A 40 -12.07 -9.98 -6.80
CA LYS A 40 -11.71 -9.80 -5.38
C LYS A 40 -10.20 -9.79 -5.25
N LEU A 41 -9.67 -8.80 -4.55
CA LEU A 41 -8.24 -8.68 -4.25
C LEU A 41 -7.94 -9.26 -2.86
N VAL A 42 -6.91 -10.10 -2.79
CA VAL A 42 -6.31 -10.54 -1.52
C VAL A 42 -4.88 -10.00 -1.46
N ILE A 43 -4.59 -9.18 -0.46
CA ILE A 43 -3.27 -8.59 -0.24
C ILE A 43 -2.74 -9.16 1.07
N HIS A 44 -1.65 -9.93 1.01
CA HIS A 44 -1.13 -10.61 2.21
C HIS A 44 0.40 -10.54 2.32
N CYS A 45 0.88 -10.67 3.55
CA CYS A 45 2.28 -10.89 3.88
C CYS A 45 2.35 -11.83 5.09
N ASN A 46 3.54 -12.20 5.57
CA ASN A 46 3.67 -13.27 6.58
C ASN A 46 2.82 -13.05 7.84
N GLN A 47 2.81 -11.84 8.40
CA GLN A 47 2.06 -11.52 9.63
C GLN A 47 0.78 -10.72 9.36
N GLY A 48 0.61 -10.17 8.16
CA GLY A 48 -0.54 -9.32 7.84
C GLY A 48 -0.61 -8.01 8.63
N GLU A 49 0.49 -7.50 9.19
CA GLU A 49 0.46 -6.31 10.08
C GLU A 49 1.11 -5.06 9.46
N SER A 50 2.05 -5.24 8.52
CA SER A 50 2.86 -4.13 8.00
C SER A 50 2.77 -4.04 6.47
N ARG A 51 3.67 -4.71 5.74
CA ARG A 51 3.81 -4.63 4.27
C ARG A 51 2.49 -4.68 3.48
N ALA A 52 1.71 -5.75 3.64
CA ALA A 52 0.48 -5.93 2.90
C ALA A 52 -0.62 -4.91 3.30
N PRO A 53 -0.90 -4.70 4.59
CA PRO A 53 -1.78 -3.62 5.02
C PRO A 53 -1.36 -2.23 4.54
N SER A 54 -0.06 -1.94 4.43
CA SER A 54 0.41 -0.66 3.87
C SER A 54 0.06 -0.48 2.40
N LEU A 55 0.10 -1.57 1.60
CA LEU A 55 -0.39 -1.55 0.23
C LEU A 55 -1.92 -1.38 0.18
N ALA A 56 -2.66 -2.07 1.07
CA ALA A 56 -4.10 -1.91 1.17
C ALA A 56 -4.51 -0.47 1.55
N LEU A 57 -3.81 0.15 2.50
CA LEU A 57 -3.98 1.55 2.85
C LEU A 57 -3.80 2.45 1.63
N LEU A 58 -2.72 2.27 0.87
CA LEU A 58 -2.49 3.04 -0.36
C LEU A 58 -3.61 2.84 -1.38
N PHE A 59 -4.09 1.62 -1.57
CA PHE A 59 -5.17 1.35 -2.52
C PHE A 59 -6.47 2.05 -2.13
N LEU A 60 -6.85 1.99 -0.84
CA LEU A 60 -8.06 2.66 -0.35
C LEU A 60 -7.96 4.19 -0.43
N ALA A 61 -6.80 4.77 -0.10
CA ALA A 61 -6.59 6.21 -0.12
C ALA A 61 -6.43 6.76 -1.55
N ARG A 62 -5.56 6.14 -2.36
CA ARG A 62 -5.12 6.69 -3.66
C ARG A 62 -5.91 6.20 -4.86
N THR A 63 -6.47 4.99 -4.79
CA THR A 63 -7.17 4.40 -5.94
C THR A 63 -8.67 4.43 -5.77
N LEU A 64 -9.17 3.98 -4.62
CA LEU A 64 -10.61 4.00 -4.36
C LEU A 64 -11.08 5.33 -3.77
N THR A 65 -10.17 6.13 -3.20
CA THR A 65 -10.47 7.44 -2.58
C THR A 65 -11.58 7.36 -1.53
N VAL A 66 -11.60 6.27 -0.75
CA VAL A 66 -12.63 5.97 0.27
C VAL A 66 -12.18 6.27 1.71
N ILE A 67 -10.92 6.67 1.88
CA ILE A 67 -10.36 7.19 3.13
C ILE A 67 -9.58 8.46 2.83
N ASP A 68 -9.33 9.27 3.86
CA ASP A 68 -8.58 10.53 3.74
C ASP A 68 -7.18 10.30 3.15
N ASP A 69 -6.81 11.08 2.14
CA ASP A 69 -5.51 11.01 1.47
C ASP A 69 -4.69 12.32 1.56
N SER A 70 -5.12 13.27 2.39
CA SER A 70 -4.44 14.56 2.62
C SER A 70 -3.03 14.41 3.16
N SER A 71 -2.81 13.37 3.97
CA SER A 71 -1.50 13.01 4.51
C SER A 71 -1.45 11.53 4.85
N TYR A 72 -0.23 10.99 4.97
CA TYR A 72 -0.05 9.63 5.50
C TYR A 72 -0.68 9.47 6.90
N SER A 73 -0.55 10.49 7.77
CA SER A 73 -1.10 10.43 9.11
C SER A 73 -2.63 10.32 9.11
N SER A 74 -3.30 11.07 8.23
CA SER A 74 -4.76 11.04 8.09
C SER A 74 -5.21 9.67 7.55
N ALA A 75 -4.59 9.21 6.46
CA ALA A 75 -4.87 7.91 5.86
C ALA A 75 -4.63 6.75 6.85
N HIS A 76 -3.54 6.82 7.62
CA HIS A 76 -3.21 5.86 8.67
C HIS A 76 -4.29 5.83 9.76
N GLY A 77 -4.74 6.99 10.22
CA GLY A 77 -5.78 7.12 11.23
C GLY A 77 -7.10 6.46 10.79
N GLU A 78 -7.56 6.76 9.58
CA GLU A 78 -8.77 6.15 9.02
C GLU A 78 -8.60 4.64 8.78
N PHE A 79 -7.48 4.24 8.17
CA PHE A 79 -7.21 2.84 7.87
C PHE A 79 -7.12 1.98 9.13
N GLN A 80 -6.49 2.47 10.21
CA GLN A 80 -6.37 1.72 11.46
C GLN A 80 -7.73 1.50 12.16
N LYS A 81 -8.73 2.36 11.94
CA LYS A 81 -10.11 2.13 12.40
C LYS A 81 -10.72 0.90 11.71
N LEU A 82 -10.44 0.74 10.41
CA LEU A 82 -10.91 -0.39 9.60
C LEU A 82 -10.09 -1.66 9.87
N TYR A 83 -8.79 -1.51 10.12
CA TYR A 83 -7.85 -2.61 10.33
C TYR A 83 -6.94 -2.36 11.55
N PRO A 84 -7.42 -2.66 12.78
CA PRO A 84 -6.70 -2.34 14.01
C PRO A 84 -5.34 -3.04 14.17
N ARG A 85 -5.10 -4.13 13.42
CA ARG A 85 -3.80 -4.82 13.40
C ARG A 85 -2.75 -4.12 12.55
N TYR A 86 -3.09 -3.02 11.89
CA TYR A 86 -2.12 -2.26 11.11
C TYR A 86 -1.04 -1.70 12.03
N LYS A 87 0.17 -2.22 11.88
CA LYS A 87 1.35 -1.87 12.66
C LYS A 87 2.57 -1.84 11.73
N PRO A 88 2.67 -0.82 10.86
CA PRO A 88 3.75 -0.73 9.89
C PRO A 88 5.10 -0.57 10.58
N GLY A 89 6.16 -1.14 9.99
CA GLY A 89 7.53 -0.92 10.45
C GLY A 89 7.96 0.54 10.31
N LYS A 90 9.00 0.94 11.05
CA LYS A 90 9.51 2.33 11.05
C LYS A 90 9.95 2.79 9.66
N GLY A 91 10.48 1.88 8.83
CA GLY A 91 10.88 2.17 7.47
C GLY A 91 9.69 2.60 6.60
N ILE A 92 8.60 1.83 6.62
CA ILE A 92 7.36 2.18 5.90
C ILE A 92 6.80 3.50 6.39
N GLN A 93 6.66 3.67 7.71
CA GLN A 93 6.12 4.89 8.29
C GLN A 93 6.90 6.12 7.82
N THR A 94 8.24 6.04 7.87
CA THR A 94 9.14 7.12 7.47
C THR A 94 9.02 7.40 5.98
N TYR A 95 9.08 6.36 5.14
CA TYR A 95 8.98 6.49 3.69
C TYR A 95 7.64 7.08 3.27
N PHE A 96 6.54 6.59 3.84
CA PHE A 96 5.20 7.06 3.50
C PHE A 96 5.00 8.51 3.92
N THR A 97 5.46 8.89 5.12
CA THR A 97 5.41 10.28 5.59
C THR A 97 6.17 11.22 4.65
N GLN A 98 7.38 10.85 4.25
CA GLN A 98 8.26 11.70 3.44
C GLN A 98 7.82 11.81 1.97
N ASN A 99 7.23 10.75 1.43
CA ASN A 99 6.95 10.64 -0.01
C ASN A 99 5.46 10.65 -0.32
N TRP A 100 4.57 10.87 0.66
CA TRP A 100 3.13 10.69 0.52
C TRP A 100 2.57 11.27 -0.77
N ALA A 101 2.88 12.54 -1.07
CA ALA A 101 2.38 13.26 -2.25
C ALA A 101 2.80 12.65 -3.59
N LYS A 102 3.89 11.86 -3.63
CA LYS A 102 4.45 11.23 -4.83
C LYS A 102 4.11 9.74 -4.95
N LEU A 103 3.67 9.10 -3.85
CA LEU A 103 3.37 7.67 -3.83
C LEU A 103 2.28 7.31 -4.85
N GLY A 104 2.64 6.44 -5.79
CA GLY A 104 1.71 5.98 -6.83
C GLY A 104 1.48 6.99 -7.95
N GLN A 105 2.27 8.06 -8.03
CA GLN A 105 2.20 9.08 -9.08
C GLN A 105 3.47 9.13 -9.94
N ASP A 106 4.32 8.10 -9.89
CA ASP A 106 5.52 8.05 -10.75
C ASP A 106 5.09 7.88 -12.22
N PHE A 107 5.15 8.99 -12.97
CA PHE A 107 5.10 9.05 -14.43
C PHE A 107 6.45 9.55 -14.95
#